data_AF-A0A9E9MH14-F1
#
_entry.id   AF-A0A9E9MH14-F1
#
_cell.length_a   1.000
_cell.length_b   1.000
_cell.length_c   1.000
_cell.angle_alpha   90.00
_cell.angle_beta   90.00
_cell.angle_gamma   90.00
#
_symmetry.space_group_name_H-M   'P 1'
#
loop_
_entity.id
_entity.type
_entity.pdbx_description
1 polymer ?
#
loop_
_entity_poly.entity_id
_entity_poly.type
_entity_poly.pdbx_seq_one_letter_code
_entity_poly.pdbx_strand_id
1 'polypeptide(L)'
;MRQFQSAARLEQILGSVHDTNNDFSWSAAIERDEKEQYPQRAVDFLNAVGMNRFYVPSELGGRMEIGEELLYLHRVLARRDLTINSTYSTNAWSVIVWIGGNANQCQNIANRILSGAAPALAYSEKAHGADLLSSEVTAQPSDSKYVLNGEKWSINRATLGDSLSLIAKTSNDRGPRSLSAFWLDKRHMASKGTYSLNRLPTVGMRGLDISGIGFNNAEIHKDALIGEEGQGLELGLKTLQVTRAYCSSFSLGAGDTMLRIATEFAIERELYKKKVISIPLVREQLATAYAYLLAAEVLSLVGARGLHVCINQFSTWSPIVKVLVPEYVESLAKITSSVLGSRFFLRNAYADGMFQKAFRDHLIVSVFDGSSTVCLDSLSFQLKSANKGRSKKADHLNQAEAKARYRQLYDLQVETGAIDFRELEIFNRDGDLVMESLETIIEMLNDSNVTVGLSAETLATLHERANQLLVEQRSLDQKIQDYFSNSEQSKEFETMRFSLARNYAELFARIAVLGFWVFNRHGLRPALQNGAWLIIFLNAAEGQTAPPMTSLRESTLADLLDRISTNHMLSVIDFALAPRDAKPVKKEITP
;
A
#
# COMPACT_ATOMS: atom_id res chain seq x y z
N MET A 1 -13.83 -16.67 -0.33
CA MET A 1 -12.43 -16.61 -0.78
C MET A 1 -11.55 -16.57 0.46
N ARG A 2 -10.66 -17.56 0.64
CA ARG A 2 -9.86 -17.79 1.86
C ARG A 2 -9.10 -16.53 2.29
N GLN A 3 -8.50 -15.85 1.32
CA GLN A 3 -7.64 -14.67 1.49
C GLN A 3 -8.34 -13.44 2.11
N PHE A 4 -9.67 -13.42 2.23
CA PHE A 4 -10.40 -12.30 2.83
C PHE A 4 -11.12 -12.66 4.14
N GLN A 5 -11.12 -13.95 4.52
CA GLN A 5 -11.90 -14.42 5.67
C GLN A 5 -11.35 -13.89 6.99
N SER A 6 -10.02 -13.90 7.20
CA SER A 6 -9.40 -13.36 8.41
C SER A 6 -9.70 -11.88 8.60
N ALA A 7 -9.71 -11.09 7.51
CA ALA A 7 -10.06 -9.68 7.57
C ALA A 7 -11.56 -9.49 7.89
N ALA A 8 -12.46 -10.26 7.26
CA ALA A 8 -13.88 -10.23 7.59
C ALA A 8 -14.13 -10.60 9.06
N ARG A 9 -13.38 -11.59 9.56
CA ARG A 9 -13.42 -12.00 10.96
C ARG A 9 -12.91 -10.90 11.88
N LEU A 10 -11.79 -10.26 11.54
CA LEU A 10 -11.24 -9.12 12.27
C LEU A 10 -12.27 -7.98 12.34
N GLU A 11 -12.91 -7.63 11.22
CA GLU A 11 -13.93 -6.58 11.19
C GLU A 11 -15.05 -6.85 12.20
N GLN A 12 -15.55 -8.10 12.29
CA GLN A 12 -16.55 -8.48 13.29
C GLN A 12 -16.01 -8.48 14.74
N ILE A 13 -14.76 -8.94 14.94
CA ILE A 13 -14.06 -8.91 16.23
C ILE A 13 -13.91 -7.48 16.77
N LEU A 14 -13.63 -6.52 15.90
CA LEU A 14 -13.44 -5.13 16.27
C LEU A 14 -14.76 -4.40 16.55
N GLY A 15 -15.91 -4.99 16.21
CA GLY A 15 -17.24 -4.41 16.46
C GLY A 15 -17.52 -3.12 15.67
N SER A 16 -18.60 -2.43 16.02
CA SER A 16 -19.03 -1.21 15.34
C SER A 16 -18.06 -0.05 15.51
N VAL A 17 -17.87 0.75 14.46
CA VAL A 17 -17.15 2.03 14.54
C VAL A 17 -17.94 3.12 15.27
N HIS A 18 -19.22 2.89 15.51
CA HIS A 18 -20.13 3.83 16.20
C HIS A 18 -20.32 3.49 17.69
N ASP A 19 -19.73 2.40 18.19
CA ASP A 19 -19.81 2.05 19.61
C ASP A 19 -18.86 2.91 20.43
N THR A 20 -19.39 3.89 21.17
CA THR A 20 -18.59 4.84 21.96
C THR A 20 -17.78 4.19 23.10
N ASN A 21 -18.08 2.94 23.45
CA ASN A 21 -17.32 2.18 24.45
C ASN A 21 -16.20 1.29 23.84
N ASN A 22 -15.99 1.39 22.53
CA ASN A 22 -15.05 0.57 21.79
C ASN A 22 -13.76 1.36 21.46
N ASP A 23 -12.59 0.79 21.78
CA ASP A 23 -11.29 1.38 21.45
C ASP A 23 -11.09 1.54 19.92
N PHE A 24 -11.84 0.78 19.11
CA PHE A 24 -11.79 0.82 17.64
C PHE A 24 -12.91 1.66 16.99
N SER A 25 -13.61 2.48 17.79
CA SER A 25 -14.62 3.43 17.31
C SER A 25 -14.01 4.74 16.79
N TRP A 26 -14.77 5.47 15.98
CA TRP A 26 -14.37 6.80 15.51
C TRP A 26 -14.29 7.81 16.65
N SER A 27 -15.18 7.76 17.64
CA SER A 27 -15.12 8.65 18.81
C SER A 27 -13.85 8.41 19.62
N ALA A 28 -13.46 7.15 19.84
CA ALA A 28 -12.22 6.83 20.53
C ALA A 28 -10.98 7.22 19.72
N ALA A 29 -11.03 7.08 18.38
CA ALA A 29 -9.96 7.52 17.49
C ALA A 29 -9.74 9.05 17.57
N ILE A 30 -10.82 9.83 17.63
CA ILE A 30 -10.76 11.29 17.79
C ILE A 30 -10.24 11.69 19.17
N GLU A 31 -10.75 11.06 20.24
CA GLU A 31 -10.28 11.34 21.60
C GLU A 31 -8.77 11.09 21.74
N ARG A 32 -8.27 9.97 21.19
CA ARG A 32 -6.83 9.68 21.18
C ARG A 32 -6.04 10.69 20.36
N ASP A 33 -6.54 11.12 19.20
CA ASP A 33 -5.87 12.11 18.35
C ASP A 33 -5.74 13.46 19.06
N GLU A 34 -6.78 13.92 19.76
CA GLU A 34 -6.74 15.18 20.52
C GLU A 34 -5.80 15.12 21.72
N LYS A 35 -5.69 13.96 22.36
CA LYS A 35 -4.76 13.70 23.48
C LYS A 35 -3.35 13.32 23.03
N GLU A 36 -3.11 13.18 21.73
CA GLU A 36 -1.89 12.62 21.14
C GLU A 36 -1.45 11.29 21.77
N GLN A 37 -2.40 10.43 22.09
CA GLN A 37 -2.17 9.25 22.92
C GLN A 37 -1.77 8.03 22.08
N TYR A 38 -0.72 7.34 22.50
CA TYR A 38 -0.34 6.04 21.94
C TYR A 38 -1.43 5.00 22.16
N PRO A 39 -1.83 4.22 21.13
CA PRO A 39 -2.99 3.33 21.20
C PRO A 39 -2.66 1.98 21.88
N GLN A 40 -2.08 1.98 23.09
CA GLN A 40 -1.62 0.77 23.76
C GLN A 40 -2.72 -0.29 23.93
N ARG A 41 -3.92 0.12 24.37
CA ARG A 41 -5.07 -0.79 24.55
C ARG A 41 -5.46 -1.49 23.25
N ALA A 42 -5.40 -0.79 22.12
CA ALA A 42 -5.68 -1.39 20.82
C ALA A 42 -4.58 -2.37 20.40
N VAL A 43 -3.30 -2.04 20.65
CA VAL A 43 -2.17 -2.95 20.40
C VAL A 43 -2.31 -4.25 21.21
N ASP A 44 -2.61 -4.14 22.50
CA ASP A 44 -2.80 -5.29 23.39
C ASP A 44 -3.98 -6.16 22.93
N PHE A 45 -5.08 -5.52 22.51
CA PHE A 45 -6.23 -6.22 21.95
C PHE A 45 -5.87 -6.98 20.67
N LEU A 46 -5.19 -6.33 19.72
CA LEU A 46 -4.80 -6.93 18.44
C LEU A 46 -3.85 -8.11 18.62
N ASN A 47 -2.87 -8.00 19.54
CA ASN A 47 -2.01 -9.11 19.93
C ASN A 47 -2.82 -10.26 20.53
N ALA A 48 -3.78 -9.96 21.41
CA ALA A 48 -4.58 -10.98 22.07
C ALA A 48 -5.56 -11.71 21.14
N VAL A 49 -5.94 -11.12 20.02
CA VAL A 49 -6.73 -11.80 18.97
C VAL A 49 -5.86 -12.44 17.87
N GLY A 50 -4.53 -12.41 18.02
CA GLY A 50 -3.60 -13.12 17.14
C GLY A 50 -3.23 -12.39 15.85
N MET A 51 -3.45 -11.07 15.75
CA MET A 51 -3.08 -10.28 14.56
C MET A 51 -1.57 -10.32 14.28
N ASN A 52 -0.74 -10.42 15.32
CA ASN A 52 0.71 -10.52 15.23
C ASN A 52 1.18 -11.78 14.46
N ARG A 53 0.37 -12.84 14.43
CA ARG A 53 0.71 -14.08 13.71
C ARG A 53 0.83 -13.86 12.19
N PHE A 54 0.14 -12.87 11.62
CA PHE A 54 0.14 -12.58 10.18
C PHE A 54 1.41 -11.88 9.67
N TYR A 55 2.41 -11.65 10.53
CA TYR A 55 3.73 -11.10 10.15
C TYR A 55 4.86 -12.12 10.25
N VAL A 56 4.54 -13.35 10.67
CA VAL A 56 5.49 -14.44 10.84
C VAL A 56 5.20 -15.50 9.79
N PRO A 57 6.22 -15.98 9.02
CA PRO A 57 6.05 -17.07 8.07
C PRO A 57 5.40 -18.30 8.73
N SER A 58 4.59 -19.05 7.99
CA SER A 58 3.88 -20.21 8.57
C SER A 58 4.84 -21.31 9.00
N GLU A 59 5.98 -21.50 8.31
CA GLU A 59 7.03 -22.43 8.72
C GLU A 59 7.72 -22.06 10.05
N LEU A 60 7.55 -20.82 10.52
CA LEU A 60 8.05 -20.34 11.82
C LEU A 60 6.93 -20.21 12.87
N GLY A 61 5.78 -20.84 12.65
CA GLY A 61 4.64 -20.87 13.58
C GLY A 61 3.68 -19.68 13.47
N GLY A 62 3.82 -18.87 12.42
CA GLY A 62 2.93 -17.77 12.09
C GLY A 62 1.83 -18.14 11.09
N ARG A 63 1.34 -17.13 10.37
CA ARG A 63 0.24 -17.24 9.37
C ARG A 63 0.48 -16.38 8.13
N MET A 64 1.68 -15.84 7.94
CA MET A 64 2.00 -15.05 6.76
C MET A 64 2.19 -15.99 5.55
N GLU A 65 1.10 -16.21 4.82
CA GLU A 65 1.09 -17.06 3.62
C GLU A 65 0.58 -16.32 2.39
N ILE A 66 -0.44 -15.48 2.54
CA ILE A 66 -1.19 -14.83 1.47
C ILE A 66 -1.08 -13.31 1.62
N GLY A 67 -0.55 -12.62 0.61
CA GLY A 67 -0.30 -11.18 0.66
C GLY A 67 -1.60 -10.37 0.72
N GLU A 68 -2.64 -10.79 0.00
CA GLU A 68 -3.94 -10.12 0.03
C GLU A 68 -4.58 -10.15 1.42
N GLU A 69 -4.31 -11.19 2.20
CA GLU A 69 -4.84 -11.33 3.56
C GLU A 69 -4.28 -10.24 4.49
N LEU A 70 -2.96 -10.03 4.46
CA LEU A 70 -2.33 -8.97 5.25
C LEU A 70 -2.76 -7.57 4.78
N LEU A 71 -2.89 -7.37 3.46
CA LEU A 71 -3.41 -6.12 2.88
C LEU A 71 -4.81 -5.78 3.43
N TYR A 72 -5.71 -6.76 3.46
CA TYR A 72 -7.09 -6.56 3.92
C TYR A 72 -7.23 -6.42 5.43
N LEU A 73 -6.43 -7.16 6.21
CA LEU A 73 -6.36 -6.97 7.66
C LEU A 73 -5.99 -5.53 8.00
N HIS A 74 -5.00 -4.96 7.30
CA HIS A 74 -4.63 -3.55 7.48
C HIS A 74 -5.68 -2.57 6.97
N ARG A 75 -6.36 -2.85 5.85
CA ARG A 75 -7.46 -2.01 5.35
C ARG A 75 -8.57 -1.87 6.40
N VAL A 76 -8.92 -2.97 7.08
CA VAL A 76 -9.90 -2.98 8.18
C VAL A 76 -9.45 -2.07 9.33
N LEU A 77 -8.18 -2.12 9.74
CA LEU A 77 -7.66 -1.23 10.78
C LEU A 77 -7.62 0.24 10.33
N ALA A 78 -7.15 0.51 9.12
CA ALA A 78 -7.01 1.85 8.57
C ALA A 78 -8.37 2.58 8.43
N ARG A 79 -9.46 1.86 8.17
CA ARG A 79 -10.83 2.42 8.16
C ARG A 79 -11.25 2.99 9.52
N ARG A 80 -10.65 2.49 10.60
CA ARG A 80 -11.02 2.84 11.97
C ARG A 80 -10.13 3.95 12.50
N ASP A 81 -8.83 3.74 12.45
CA ASP A 81 -7.83 4.68 12.94
C ASP A 81 -6.47 4.40 12.28
N LEU A 82 -6.01 5.35 11.46
CA LEU A 82 -4.69 5.27 10.82
C LEU A 82 -3.53 5.22 11.84
N THR A 83 -3.70 5.80 13.03
CA THR A 83 -2.71 5.70 14.12
C THR A 83 -2.57 4.26 14.62
N ILE A 84 -3.69 3.55 14.83
CA ILE A 84 -3.67 2.13 15.21
C ILE A 84 -3.04 1.30 14.10
N ASN A 85 -3.48 1.52 12.85
CA ASN A 85 -2.97 0.80 11.70
C ASN A 85 -1.45 0.96 11.54
N SER A 86 -0.96 2.20 11.55
CA SER A 86 0.47 2.53 11.44
C SER A 86 1.30 1.99 12.60
N THR A 87 0.74 2.01 13.82
CA THR A 87 1.38 1.39 14.98
C THR A 87 1.59 -0.11 14.76
N TYR A 88 0.56 -0.80 14.29
CA TYR A 88 0.60 -2.26 14.15
C TYR A 88 1.36 -2.73 12.91
N SER A 89 1.35 -1.96 11.82
CA SER A 89 2.05 -2.28 10.57
C SER A 89 3.56 -2.32 10.69
N THR A 90 4.13 -1.69 11.74
CA THR A 90 5.56 -1.78 12.03
C THR A 90 6.05 -3.23 12.14
N ASN A 91 5.19 -4.19 12.50
CA ASN A 91 5.53 -5.62 12.49
C ASN A 91 6.00 -6.11 11.10
N ALA A 92 5.55 -5.49 10.00
CA ALA A 92 6.00 -5.80 8.64
C ALA A 92 7.49 -5.48 8.41
N TRP A 93 8.09 -4.62 9.24
CA TRP A 93 9.52 -4.31 9.16
C TRP A 93 10.44 -5.47 9.55
N SER A 94 9.87 -6.54 10.13
CA SER A 94 10.57 -7.83 10.29
C SER A 94 11.00 -8.47 8.97
N VAL A 95 10.42 -8.05 7.84
CA VAL A 95 10.76 -8.57 6.51
C VAL A 95 12.24 -8.45 6.15
N ILE A 96 12.97 -7.46 6.69
CA ILE A 96 14.42 -7.40 6.49
C ILE A 96 15.15 -8.65 6.99
N VAL A 97 14.66 -9.24 8.09
CA VAL A 97 15.18 -10.51 8.64
C VAL A 97 14.70 -11.69 7.82
N TRP A 98 13.48 -11.65 7.27
CA TRP A 98 13.00 -12.69 6.33
C TRP A 98 13.82 -12.71 5.03
N ILE A 99 14.30 -11.54 4.57
CA ILE A 99 15.13 -11.40 3.37
C ILE A 99 16.58 -11.84 3.61
N GLY A 100 17.23 -11.30 4.64
CA GLY A 100 18.69 -11.44 4.82
C GLY A 100 19.13 -12.15 6.10
N GLY A 101 18.20 -12.50 6.99
CA GLY A 101 18.51 -13.09 8.29
C GLY A 101 18.90 -14.57 8.19
N ASN A 102 19.78 -14.99 9.10
CA ASN A 102 20.09 -16.41 9.29
C ASN A 102 18.96 -17.13 10.07
N ALA A 103 19.01 -18.47 10.11
CA ALA A 103 17.97 -19.28 10.76
C ALA A 103 17.73 -18.90 12.25
N ASN A 104 18.79 -18.58 13.00
CA ASN A 104 18.66 -18.17 14.40
C ASN A 104 17.97 -16.81 14.54
N GLN A 105 18.34 -15.84 13.69
CA GLN A 105 17.69 -14.52 13.67
C GLN A 105 16.21 -14.66 13.28
N CYS A 106 15.89 -15.44 12.25
CA CYS A 106 14.53 -15.70 11.82
C CYS A 106 13.68 -16.35 12.93
N GLN A 107 14.18 -17.40 13.58
CA GLN A 107 13.45 -18.05 14.67
C GLN A 107 13.27 -17.11 15.87
N ASN A 108 14.29 -16.32 16.21
CA ASN A 108 14.26 -15.41 17.35
C ASN A 108 13.25 -14.28 17.14
N ILE A 109 13.27 -13.61 15.98
CA ILE A 109 12.31 -12.55 15.68
C ILE A 109 10.87 -13.11 15.53
N ALA A 110 10.70 -14.32 14.99
CA ALA A 110 9.39 -15.00 14.94
C ALA A 110 8.81 -15.19 16.34
N ASN A 111 9.57 -15.79 17.26
CA ASN A 111 9.15 -16.03 18.65
C ASN A 111 8.77 -14.73 19.37
N ARG A 112 9.48 -13.64 19.07
CA ARG A 112 9.23 -12.31 19.64
C ARG A 112 7.93 -11.71 19.16
N ILE A 113 7.72 -11.68 17.83
CA ILE A 113 6.48 -11.15 17.25
C ILE A 113 5.30 -11.96 17.76
N LEU A 114 5.41 -13.30 17.80
CA LEU A 114 4.37 -14.19 18.36
C LEU A 114 4.08 -13.91 19.85
N SER A 115 5.06 -13.40 20.60
CA SER A 115 4.90 -12.99 22.01
C SER A 115 4.42 -11.53 22.16
N GLY A 116 4.11 -10.85 21.07
CA GLY A 116 3.59 -9.47 21.07
C GLY A 116 4.66 -8.38 21.02
N ALA A 117 5.93 -8.72 20.83
CA ALA A 117 7.01 -7.76 20.71
C ALA A 117 6.91 -6.94 19.41
N ALA A 118 7.42 -5.71 19.48
CA ALA A 118 7.23 -4.70 18.46
C ALA A 118 8.55 -4.27 17.80
N PRO A 119 8.75 -4.49 16.48
CA PRO A 119 9.95 -4.03 15.80
C PRO A 119 9.88 -2.54 15.42
N ALA A 120 11.03 -1.89 15.41
CA ALA A 120 11.30 -0.58 14.83
C ALA A 120 12.29 -0.72 13.66
N LEU A 121 12.20 0.20 12.68
CA LEU A 121 13.09 0.25 11.52
C LEU A 121 13.74 1.63 11.43
N ALA A 122 15.07 1.69 11.54
CA ALA A 122 15.81 2.94 11.57
C ALA A 122 16.75 3.10 10.37
N TYR A 123 16.23 3.76 9.34
CA TYR A 123 17.01 4.13 8.16
C TYR A 123 17.37 5.62 8.18
N SER A 124 16.38 6.47 8.40
CA SER A 124 16.51 7.92 8.29
C SER A 124 17.31 8.55 9.43
N GLU A 125 18.00 9.63 9.06
CA GLU A 125 18.75 10.52 9.91
C GLU A 125 18.26 11.95 9.68
N LYS A 126 18.51 12.85 10.63
CA LYS A 126 17.93 14.20 10.58
C LYS A 126 18.34 14.98 9.32
N ALA A 127 19.55 14.75 8.82
CA ALA A 127 20.06 15.35 7.59
C ALA A 127 19.72 14.51 6.34
N HIS A 128 19.33 13.24 6.49
CA HIS A 128 19.25 12.27 5.40
C HIS A 128 17.99 11.38 5.53
N GLY A 129 16.94 11.74 4.78
CA GLY A 129 15.72 10.94 4.67
C GLY A 129 15.76 9.98 3.47
N ALA A 130 15.69 10.56 2.26
CA ALA A 130 15.67 9.82 1.01
C ALA A 130 17.05 9.32 0.56
N ASP A 131 18.10 10.07 0.87
CA ASP A 131 19.48 9.76 0.49
C ASP A 131 20.15 8.85 1.54
N LEU A 132 19.79 7.56 1.52
CA LEU A 132 20.30 6.58 2.47
C LEU A 132 21.82 6.40 2.38
N LEU A 133 22.42 6.61 1.20
CA LEU A 133 23.86 6.47 0.99
C LEU A 133 24.69 7.50 1.75
N SER A 134 24.09 8.65 2.08
CA SER A 134 24.70 9.70 2.89
C SER A 134 24.57 9.47 4.41
N SER A 135 24.07 8.31 4.84
CA SER A 135 23.98 7.94 6.26
C SER A 135 25.33 8.10 6.97
N GLU A 136 25.30 8.80 8.11
CA GLU A 136 26.45 9.15 8.93
C GLU A 136 26.57 8.24 10.17
N VAL A 137 25.50 7.56 10.58
CA VAL A 137 25.56 6.58 11.67
C VAL A 137 26.53 5.47 11.29
N THR A 138 27.54 5.24 12.12
CA THR A 138 28.60 4.25 11.89
C THR A 138 28.42 3.01 12.75
N ALA A 139 28.94 1.87 12.27
CA ALA A 139 29.13 0.65 13.03
C ALA A 139 30.55 0.13 12.74
N GLN A 140 31.51 0.47 13.60
CA GLN A 140 32.91 0.12 13.38
C GLN A 140 33.23 -1.26 13.98
N PRO A 141 33.85 -2.19 13.24
CA PRO A 141 34.20 -3.50 13.77
C PRO A 141 35.22 -3.38 14.92
N SER A 142 34.99 -4.11 16.01
CA SER A 142 35.87 -4.18 17.19
C SER A 142 35.84 -5.60 17.75
N ASP A 143 36.89 -6.39 17.50
CA ASP A 143 37.01 -7.80 17.89
C ASP A 143 35.78 -8.66 17.51
N SER A 144 34.95 -9.03 18.49
CA SER A 144 33.73 -9.85 18.33
C SER A 144 32.44 -9.00 18.27
N LYS A 145 32.60 -7.68 18.14
CA LYS A 145 31.54 -6.68 18.24
C LYS A 145 31.62 -5.64 17.10
N TYR A 146 30.61 -4.77 17.05
CA TYR A 146 30.63 -3.49 16.37
C TYR A 146 30.37 -2.38 17.38
N VAL A 147 30.95 -1.19 17.15
CA VAL A 147 30.73 0.01 17.95
C VAL A 147 29.94 1.02 17.13
N LEU A 148 28.74 1.37 17.61
CA LEU A 148 27.84 2.31 16.96
C LEU A 148 28.00 3.73 17.49
N ASN A 149 27.97 4.69 16.57
CA ASN A 149 27.96 6.12 16.86
C ASN A 149 27.03 6.88 15.90
N GLY A 150 26.28 7.84 16.44
CA GLY A 150 25.40 8.73 15.68
C GLY A 150 23.94 8.64 16.12
N GLU A 151 23.03 9.27 15.37
CA GLU A 151 21.61 9.33 15.69
C GLU A 151 20.73 8.97 14.49
N LYS A 152 19.79 8.05 14.70
CA LYS A 152 18.66 7.83 13.80
C LYS A 152 17.48 8.69 14.25
N TRP A 153 16.74 9.23 13.29
CA TRP A 153 15.75 10.27 13.54
C TRP A 153 14.43 10.02 12.81
N SER A 154 13.34 10.41 13.44
CA SER A 154 11.96 10.20 12.98
C SER A 154 11.60 8.73 12.83
N ILE A 155 11.93 7.94 13.85
CA ILE A 155 11.69 6.49 13.86
C ILE A 155 10.41 6.18 14.63
N ASN A 156 9.48 5.44 14.01
CA ASN A 156 8.30 4.95 14.71
C ASN A 156 8.69 3.81 15.65
N ARG A 157 8.10 3.80 16.85
CA ARG A 157 8.44 2.86 17.93
C ARG A 157 9.91 2.97 18.38
N ALA A 158 10.56 4.11 18.19
CA ALA A 158 11.95 4.26 18.62
C ALA A 158 12.11 4.10 20.14
N THR A 159 11.15 4.56 20.94
CA THR A 159 11.18 4.38 22.41
C THR A 159 10.46 3.11 22.84
N LEU A 160 9.28 2.84 22.27
CA LEU A 160 8.38 1.76 22.70
C LEU A 160 8.65 0.39 22.06
N GLY A 161 9.40 0.31 20.96
CA GLY A 161 9.72 -0.96 20.30
C GLY A 161 10.72 -1.79 21.11
N ASP A 162 10.63 -3.11 20.99
CA ASP A 162 11.51 -4.07 21.69
C ASP A 162 12.72 -4.49 20.86
N SER A 163 12.62 -4.39 19.53
CA SER A 163 13.72 -4.70 18.61
C SER A 163 13.90 -3.60 17.59
N LEU A 164 15.11 -3.47 17.06
CA LEU A 164 15.48 -2.46 16.09
C LEU A 164 16.24 -3.11 14.94
N SER A 165 15.73 -2.95 13.73
CA SER A 165 16.54 -3.12 12.52
C SER A 165 17.07 -1.76 12.09
N LEU A 166 18.35 -1.63 11.79
CA LEU A 166 18.94 -0.39 11.29
C LEU A 166 19.94 -0.63 10.17
N ILE A 167 20.22 0.43 9.41
CA ILE A 167 21.39 0.50 8.52
C ILE A 167 22.43 1.45 9.10
N ALA A 168 23.70 1.06 9.03
CA ALA A 168 24.82 1.87 9.49
C ALA A 168 26.03 1.69 8.56
N LYS A 169 26.87 2.70 8.50
CA LYS A 169 28.10 2.72 7.72
C LYS A 169 29.17 1.84 8.37
N THR A 170 29.64 0.83 7.65
CA THR A 170 30.71 -0.09 8.09
C THR A 170 32.01 0.08 7.31
N SER A 171 31.98 0.74 6.15
CA SER A 171 33.17 1.08 5.37
C SER A 171 33.29 2.59 5.12
N ASN A 172 34.52 3.08 5.01
CA ASN A 172 34.82 4.44 4.56
C ASN A 172 34.67 4.63 3.04
N ASP A 173 34.55 3.54 2.29
CA ASP A 173 34.32 3.57 0.86
C ASP A 173 33.00 4.27 0.53
N ARG A 174 32.96 4.95 -0.61
CA ARG A 174 31.73 5.53 -1.14
C ARG A 174 31.03 4.50 -2.02
N GLY A 175 29.71 4.39 -1.86
CA GLY A 175 28.86 3.61 -2.77
C GLY A 175 27.99 2.57 -2.06
N PRO A 176 27.24 1.75 -2.82
CA PRO A 176 26.22 0.84 -2.31
C PRO A 176 26.67 -0.16 -1.25
N ARG A 177 27.98 -0.47 -1.19
CA ARG A 177 28.57 -1.44 -0.25
C ARG A 177 29.09 -0.78 1.05
N SER A 178 28.89 0.52 1.24
CA SER A 178 29.35 1.22 2.45
C SER A 178 28.48 0.98 3.69
N LEU A 179 27.25 0.50 3.49
CA LEU A 179 26.25 0.31 4.54
C LEU A 179 26.03 -1.18 4.81
N SER A 180 25.85 -1.52 6.09
CA SER A 180 25.42 -2.85 6.55
C SER A 180 24.12 -2.76 7.34
N ALA A 181 23.36 -3.85 7.39
CA ALA A 181 22.12 -3.94 8.15
C ALA A 181 22.35 -4.72 9.45
N PHE A 182 21.70 -4.28 10.52
CA PHE A 182 21.81 -4.91 11.84
C PHE A 182 20.42 -5.10 12.44
N TRP A 183 20.20 -6.22 13.13
CA TRP A 183 19.02 -6.48 13.95
C TRP A 183 19.42 -6.58 15.41
N LEU A 184 18.81 -5.72 16.23
CA LEU A 184 19.15 -5.54 17.63
C LEU A 184 17.93 -5.83 18.51
N ASP A 185 18.15 -6.55 19.60
CA ASP A 185 17.19 -6.61 20.69
C ASP A 185 17.44 -5.48 21.68
N LYS A 186 16.55 -4.48 21.71
CA LYS A 186 16.70 -3.31 22.58
C LYS A 186 16.71 -3.67 24.06
N ARG A 187 16.14 -4.82 24.46
CA ARG A 187 16.18 -5.30 25.86
C ARG A 187 17.55 -5.83 26.26
N HIS A 188 18.32 -6.35 25.31
CA HIS A 188 19.67 -6.86 25.52
C HIS A 188 20.77 -5.88 25.02
N MET A 189 20.40 -4.77 24.39
CA MET A 189 21.31 -3.65 24.07
C MET A 189 21.82 -2.89 25.30
N ALA A 190 21.83 -3.51 26.49
CA ALA A 190 22.35 -2.96 27.73
C ALA A 190 23.88 -2.72 27.72
N SER A 191 24.52 -2.67 26.56
CA SER A 191 25.77 -1.94 26.39
C SER A 191 25.51 -0.46 26.65
N LYS A 192 26.25 0.14 27.60
CA LYS A 192 26.25 1.59 27.81
C LYS A 192 26.43 2.29 26.45
N GLY A 193 25.61 3.29 26.14
CA GLY A 193 25.79 4.10 24.93
C GLY A 193 24.53 4.38 24.11
N THR A 194 23.41 3.70 24.35
CA THR A 194 22.16 3.97 23.61
C THR A 194 21.27 4.94 24.38
N TYR A 195 20.64 5.89 23.70
CA TYR A 195 19.70 6.83 24.30
C TYR A 195 18.53 7.15 23.35
N SER A 196 17.38 7.52 23.92
CA SER A 196 16.21 7.93 23.13
C SER A 196 16.25 9.43 22.85
N LEU A 197 15.86 9.83 21.64
CA LEU A 197 15.59 11.23 21.34
C LEU A 197 14.16 11.60 21.77
N ASN A 198 13.88 12.89 21.89
CA ASN A 198 12.55 13.38 22.23
C ASN A 198 11.52 12.97 21.16
N ARG A 199 10.29 12.67 21.59
CA ARG A 199 9.15 12.47 20.69
C ARG A 199 8.90 13.74 19.87
N LEU A 200 8.69 13.54 18.57
CA LEU A 200 8.39 14.58 17.60
C LEU A 200 6.88 14.77 17.49
N PRO A 201 6.35 15.99 17.67
CA PRO A 201 4.96 16.27 17.38
C PRO A 201 4.72 16.19 15.86
N THR A 202 3.66 15.52 15.44
CA THR A 202 3.31 15.33 14.02
C THR A 202 2.01 16.02 13.68
N VAL A 203 1.81 16.33 12.39
CA VAL A 203 0.52 16.83 11.90
C VAL A 203 -0.51 15.72 12.05
N GLY A 204 -0.46 14.68 11.22
CA GLY A 204 -1.34 13.50 11.33
C GLY A 204 -0.74 12.38 12.19
N MET A 205 -1.56 11.37 12.48
CA MET A 205 -1.22 10.19 13.28
C MET A 205 -0.56 10.57 14.61
N ARG A 206 -1.15 11.55 15.30
CA ARG A 206 -0.52 12.25 16.42
C ARG A 206 -0.13 11.32 17.57
N GLY A 207 -0.82 10.20 17.75
CA GLY A 207 -0.50 9.23 18.81
C GLY A 207 0.74 8.36 18.57
N LEU A 208 1.44 8.47 17.44
CA LEU A 208 2.60 7.63 17.15
C LEU A 208 3.82 7.98 18.03
N ASP A 209 4.62 6.96 18.36
CA ASP A 209 5.95 7.11 18.96
C ASP A 209 6.98 7.39 17.86
N ILE A 210 6.86 8.57 17.24
CA ILE A 210 7.86 9.09 16.31
C ILE A 210 8.90 9.84 17.12
N SER A 211 10.10 9.30 17.23
CA SER A 211 11.19 9.90 18.01
C SER A 211 12.52 9.63 17.31
N GLY A 212 13.51 9.11 18.02
CA GLY A 212 14.80 8.72 17.45
C GLY A 212 15.61 7.92 18.46
N ILE A 213 16.69 7.33 17.97
CA ILE A 213 17.60 6.53 18.79
C ILE A 213 19.04 6.95 18.49
N GLY A 214 19.75 7.28 19.56
CA GLY A 214 21.14 7.69 19.53
C GLY A 214 22.07 6.60 20.05
N PHE A 215 23.29 6.62 19.54
CA PHE A 215 24.37 5.70 19.86
C PHE A 215 25.65 6.51 20.16
N ASN A 216 26.24 6.27 21.33
CA ASN A 216 27.51 6.83 21.76
C ASN A 216 28.37 5.69 22.27
N ASN A 217 29.27 5.20 21.42
CA ASN A 217 30.10 4.03 21.66
C ASN A 217 29.27 2.80 22.11
N ALA A 218 28.10 2.62 21.50
CA ALA A 218 27.22 1.50 21.81
C ALA A 218 27.76 0.21 21.19
N GLU A 219 27.98 -0.82 22.00
CA GLU A 219 28.56 -2.07 21.55
C GLU A 219 27.49 -3.10 21.20
N ILE A 220 27.52 -3.64 19.98
CA ILE A 220 26.65 -4.75 19.56
C ILE A 220 27.49 -5.96 19.17
N HIS A 221 26.96 -7.16 19.38
CA HIS A 221 27.63 -8.38 18.96
C HIS A 221 27.62 -8.55 17.43
N LYS A 222 28.62 -9.25 16.88
CA LYS A 222 28.69 -9.53 15.44
C LYS A 222 27.50 -10.33 14.89
N ASP A 223 26.80 -11.10 15.74
CA ASP A 223 25.59 -11.84 15.38
C ASP A 223 24.36 -10.94 15.11
N ALA A 224 24.47 -9.64 15.38
CA ALA A 224 23.48 -8.65 14.99
C ALA A 224 23.49 -8.35 13.48
N LEU A 225 24.58 -8.63 12.76
CA LEU A 225 24.69 -8.39 11.33
C LEU A 225 23.64 -9.22 10.57
N ILE A 226 22.86 -8.57 9.71
CA ILE A 226 21.91 -9.23 8.81
C ILE A 226 22.60 -9.39 7.45
N GLY A 227 22.67 -10.61 6.94
CA GLY A 227 23.45 -10.93 5.75
C GLY A 227 24.94 -10.67 5.96
N GLU A 228 25.59 -10.19 4.91
CA GLU A 228 27.01 -9.88 4.89
C GLU A 228 27.29 -8.38 5.01
N GLU A 229 28.49 -8.04 5.44
CA GLU A 229 28.94 -6.64 5.48
C GLU A 229 28.82 -5.99 4.08
N GLY A 230 28.31 -4.76 4.04
CA GLY A 230 28.05 -4.02 2.81
C GLY A 230 26.76 -4.39 2.09
N GLN A 231 25.89 -5.23 2.65
CA GLN A 231 24.55 -5.53 2.06
C GLN A 231 23.42 -4.64 2.59
N GLY A 232 23.71 -3.67 3.45
CA GLY A 232 22.69 -2.88 4.16
C GLY A 232 21.76 -2.09 3.23
N LEU A 233 22.32 -1.45 2.19
CA LEU A 233 21.49 -0.73 1.22
C LEU A 233 20.60 -1.68 0.41
N GLU A 234 21.15 -2.80 -0.05
CA GLU A 234 20.40 -3.80 -0.83
C GLU A 234 19.22 -4.35 -0.01
N LEU A 235 19.49 -4.81 1.22
CA LEU A 235 18.47 -5.34 2.12
C LEU A 235 17.41 -4.28 2.48
N GLY A 236 17.85 -3.03 2.68
CA GLY A 236 16.94 -1.90 2.93
C GLY A 236 16.01 -1.63 1.75
N LEU A 237 16.54 -1.61 0.52
CA LEU A 237 15.74 -1.40 -0.68
C LEU A 237 14.77 -2.56 -0.93
N LYS A 238 15.18 -3.81 -0.74
CA LYS A 238 14.29 -4.99 -0.81
C LYS A 238 13.18 -4.93 0.24
N THR A 239 13.51 -4.53 1.47
CA THR A 239 12.53 -4.32 2.54
C THR A 239 11.47 -3.29 2.15
N LEU A 240 11.90 -2.15 1.63
CA LEU A 240 10.99 -1.10 1.17
C LEU A 240 10.07 -1.57 0.04
N GLN A 241 10.51 -2.50 -0.82
CA GLN A 241 9.65 -3.02 -1.87
C GLN A 241 8.36 -3.65 -1.30
N VAL A 242 8.50 -4.42 -0.22
CA VAL A 242 7.37 -5.09 0.44
C VAL A 242 6.54 -4.11 1.26
N THR A 243 7.17 -3.26 2.08
CA THR A 243 6.43 -2.37 2.98
C THR A 243 5.61 -1.33 2.21
N ARG A 244 6.15 -0.79 1.12
CA ARG A 244 5.46 0.12 0.19
C ARG A 244 4.19 -0.47 -0.41
N ALA A 245 4.21 -1.77 -0.76
CA ALA A 245 3.03 -2.43 -1.30
C ALA A 245 1.91 -2.51 -0.25
N TYR A 246 2.25 -2.83 1.01
CA TYR A 246 1.27 -2.88 2.09
C TYR A 246 0.82 -1.50 2.59
N CYS A 247 1.63 -0.44 2.42
CA CYS A 247 1.22 0.95 2.71
C CYS A 247 -0.02 1.38 1.93
N SER A 248 -0.32 0.74 0.79
CA SER A 248 -1.56 0.98 0.03
C SER A 248 -2.83 0.79 0.87
N SER A 249 -2.84 -0.15 1.82
CA SER A 249 -3.97 -0.40 2.75
C SER A 249 -4.36 0.83 3.58
N PHE A 250 -3.41 1.72 3.86
CA PHE A 250 -3.63 2.95 4.63
C PHE A 250 -4.54 3.88 3.83
N SER A 251 -4.20 4.08 2.55
CA SER A 251 -5.00 4.85 1.61
C SER A 251 -6.38 4.23 1.41
N LEU A 252 -6.46 2.90 1.25
CA LEU A 252 -7.76 2.24 1.06
C LEU A 252 -8.70 2.40 2.25
N GLY A 253 -8.20 2.26 3.47
CA GLY A 253 -9.00 2.46 4.68
C GLY A 253 -9.42 3.91 4.87
N ALA A 254 -8.50 4.86 4.67
CA ALA A 254 -8.81 6.29 4.75
C ALA A 254 -9.83 6.72 3.68
N GLY A 255 -9.67 6.22 2.45
CA GLY A 255 -10.57 6.47 1.33
C GLY A 255 -11.98 5.94 1.58
N ASP A 256 -12.12 4.72 2.13
CA ASP A 256 -13.43 4.18 2.54
C ASP A 256 -14.12 5.11 3.54
N THR A 257 -13.39 5.50 4.60
CA THR A 257 -13.93 6.37 5.65
C THR A 257 -14.33 7.75 5.13
N MET A 258 -13.47 8.39 4.33
CA MET A 258 -13.76 9.71 3.75
C MET A 258 -14.96 9.68 2.79
N LEU A 259 -15.00 8.69 1.89
CA LEU A 259 -16.09 8.55 0.91
C LEU A 259 -17.42 8.21 1.58
N ARG A 260 -17.41 7.33 2.59
CA ARG A 260 -18.58 6.99 3.39
C ARG A 260 -19.16 8.21 4.07
N ILE A 261 -18.34 8.94 4.84
CA ILE A 261 -18.79 10.14 5.56
C ILE A 261 -19.35 11.19 4.60
N ALA A 262 -18.68 11.44 3.47
CA ALA A 262 -19.16 12.42 2.49
C ALA A 262 -20.47 12.00 1.80
N THR A 263 -20.65 10.71 1.56
CA THR A 263 -21.88 10.18 0.95
C THR A 263 -23.04 10.18 1.93
N GLU A 264 -22.83 9.76 3.18
CA GLU A 264 -23.82 9.86 4.26
C GLU A 264 -24.27 11.32 4.44
N PHE A 265 -23.31 12.26 4.45
CA PHE A 265 -23.62 13.69 4.48
C PHE A 265 -24.49 14.11 3.29
N ALA A 266 -24.17 13.66 2.08
CA ALA A 266 -24.93 14.02 0.88
C ALA A 266 -26.37 13.48 0.92
N ILE A 267 -26.59 12.30 1.50
CA ILE A 267 -27.91 11.67 1.66
C ILE A 267 -28.75 12.45 2.68
N GLU A 268 -28.14 12.88 3.78
CA GLU A 268 -28.85 13.53 4.91
C GLU A 268 -29.10 15.02 4.67
N ARG A 269 -28.09 15.73 4.14
CA ARG A 269 -28.07 17.19 4.06
C ARG A 269 -29.04 17.73 3.02
N GLU A 270 -29.71 18.82 3.37
CA GLU A 270 -30.58 19.58 2.47
C GLU A 270 -29.98 20.94 2.06
N LEU A 271 -30.04 21.22 0.76
CA LEU A 271 -29.75 22.52 0.14
C LEU A 271 -30.85 22.83 -0.87
N TYR A 272 -31.29 24.08 -0.95
CA TYR A 272 -32.34 24.50 -1.91
C TYR A 272 -33.60 23.61 -1.86
N LYS A 273 -34.00 23.18 -0.64
CA LYS A 273 -35.14 22.28 -0.37
C LYS A 273 -35.03 20.87 -1.00
N LYS A 274 -33.83 20.43 -1.39
CA LYS A 274 -33.57 19.08 -1.89
C LYS A 274 -32.37 18.47 -1.18
N LYS A 275 -32.28 17.13 -1.16
CA LYS A 275 -31.08 16.44 -0.65
C LYS A 275 -29.87 16.77 -1.51
N VAL A 276 -28.70 16.91 -0.90
CA VAL A 276 -27.43 17.19 -1.61
C VAL A 276 -27.12 16.10 -2.64
N ILE A 277 -27.46 14.84 -2.33
CA ILE A 277 -27.33 13.69 -3.26
C ILE A 277 -28.21 13.79 -4.52
N SER A 278 -29.21 14.68 -4.55
CA SER A 278 -30.04 14.92 -5.75
C SER A 278 -29.41 15.91 -6.74
N ILE A 279 -28.31 16.58 -6.36
CA ILE A 279 -27.59 17.53 -7.22
C ILE A 279 -26.75 16.74 -8.22
N PRO A 280 -26.94 16.89 -9.55
CA PRO A 280 -26.24 16.08 -10.55
C PRO A 280 -24.71 16.10 -10.43
N LEU A 281 -24.13 17.27 -10.14
CA LEU A 281 -22.68 17.41 -9.95
C LEU A 281 -22.17 16.59 -8.76
N VAL A 282 -22.92 16.53 -7.65
CA VAL A 282 -22.54 15.74 -6.47
C VAL A 282 -22.59 14.24 -6.79
N ARG A 283 -23.62 13.81 -7.53
CA ARG A 283 -23.75 12.42 -7.99
C ARG A 283 -22.56 11.99 -8.83
N GLU A 284 -22.19 12.84 -9.79
CA GLU A 284 -21.01 12.65 -10.64
C GLU A 284 -19.72 12.58 -9.81
N GLN A 285 -19.55 13.51 -8.88
CA GLN A 285 -18.40 13.57 -7.98
C GLN A 285 -18.25 12.28 -7.16
N LEU A 286 -19.32 11.83 -6.51
CA LEU A 286 -19.29 10.61 -5.69
C LEU A 286 -19.04 9.35 -6.52
N ALA A 287 -19.61 9.25 -7.73
CA ALA A 287 -19.32 8.14 -8.64
C ALA A 287 -17.84 8.10 -9.06
N THR A 288 -17.25 9.26 -9.37
CA THR A 288 -15.81 9.37 -9.70
C THR A 288 -14.93 8.99 -8.50
N ALA A 289 -15.25 9.52 -7.32
CA ALA A 289 -14.54 9.21 -6.08
C ALA A 289 -14.58 7.71 -5.78
N TYR A 290 -15.73 7.06 -6.00
CA TYR A 290 -15.85 5.63 -5.81
C TYR A 290 -15.04 4.82 -6.83
N ALA A 291 -15.05 5.22 -8.10
CA ALA A 291 -14.22 4.60 -9.13
C ALA A 291 -12.71 4.68 -8.79
N TYR A 292 -12.24 5.81 -8.26
CA TYR A 292 -10.86 5.94 -7.77
C TYR A 292 -10.55 4.96 -6.61
N LEU A 293 -11.47 4.79 -5.66
CA LEU A 293 -11.28 3.85 -4.56
C LEU A 293 -11.19 2.40 -5.05
N LEU A 294 -12.08 2.00 -5.97
CA LEU A 294 -12.08 0.66 -6.55
C LEU A 294 -10.81 0.41 -7.39
N ALA A 295 -10.37 1.38 -8.19
CA ALA A 295 -9.13 1.27 -8.94
C ALA A 295 -7.89 1.19 -8.05
N ALA A 296 -7.84 2.01 -6.98
CA ALA A 296 -6.78 1.97 -5.98
C ALA A 296 -6.70 0.59 -5.30
N GLU A 297 -7.84 0.02 -4.95
CA GLU A 297 -7.92 -1.32 -4.37
C GLU A 297 -7.43 -2.39 -5.33
N VAL A 298 -7.88 -2.34 -6.58
CA VAL A 298 -7.47 -3.31 -7.60
C VAL A 298 -5.96 -3.25 -7.83
N LEU A 299 -5.38 -2.05 -7.94
CA LEU A 299 -3.93 -1.89 -8.04
C LEU A 299 -3.20 -2.44 -6.81
N SER A 300 -3.78 -2.29 -5.62
CA SER A 300 -3.22 -2.84 -4.37
C SER A 300 -3.29 -4.36 -4.33
N LEU A 301 -4.40 -4.95 -4.79
CA LEU A 301 -4.59 -6.40 -4.90
C LEU A 301 -3.62 -7.02 -5.90
N VAL A 302 -3.48 -6.41 -7.09
CA VAL A 302 -2.50 -6.85 -8.10
C VAL A 302 -1.08 -6.73 -7.56
N GLY A 303 -0.77 -5.65 -6.82
CA GLY A 303 0.50 -5.50 -6.11
C GLY A 303 0.73 -6.62 -5.10
N ALA A 304 -0.23 -6.91 -4.22
CA ALA A 304 -0.12 -7.98 -3.24
C ALA A 304 0.07 -9.36 -3.91
N ARG A 305 -0.69 -9.66 -4.98
CA ARG A 305 -0.54 -10.90 -5.76
C ARG A 305 0.80 -10.98 -6.49
N GLY A 306 1.35 -9.85 -6.92
CA GLY A 306 2.68 -9.76 -7.53
C GLY A 306 3.80 -10.29 -6.63
N LEU A 307 3.67 -10.17 -5.31
CA LEU A 307 4.63 -10.77 -4.35
C LEU A 307 4.69 -12.30 -4.44
N HIS A 308 3.65 -12.95 -4.97
CA HIS A 308 3.62 -14.39 -5.14
C HIS A 308 4.01 -14.84 -6.55
N VAL A 309 3.67 -14.03 -7.56
CA VAL A 309 3.69 -14.45 -8.97
C VAL A 309 4.93 -13.94 -9.72
N CYS A 310 5.48 -12.82 -9.29
CA CYS A 310 6.57 -12.11 -9.98
C CYS A 310 7.37 -11.23 -9.01
N ILE A 311 7.77 -11.78 -7.87
CA ILE A 311 8.47 -11.05 -6.82
C ILE A 311 9.83 -10.46 -7.28
N ASN A 312 10.46 -11.08 -8.27
CA ASN A 312 11.65 -10.56 -8.95
C ASN A 312 11.41 -9.26 -9.74
N GLN A 313 10.16 -8.92 -10.09
CA GLN A 313 9.79 -7.68 -10.78
C GLN A 313 9.42 -6.54 -9.81
N PHE A 314 9.44 -6.79 -8.50
CA PHE A 314 8.82 -5.91 -7.52
C PHE A 314 9.56 -4.58 -7.29
N SER A 315 10.82 -4.47 -7.72
CA SER A 315 11.55 -3.20 -7.78
C SER A 315 10.90 -2.19 -8.74
N THR A 316 10.10 -2.66 -9.71
CA THR A 316 9.27 -1.84 -10.60
C THR A 316 7.87 -1.61 -10.01
N TRP A 317 7.23 -2.64 -9.48
CA TRP A 317 5.80 -2.58 -9.12
C TRP A 317 5.55 -1.84 -7.82
N SER A 318 6.40 -2.07 -6.82
CA SER A 318 6.31 -1.44 -5.52
C SER A 318 6.25 0.10 -5.58
N PRO A 319 7.16 0.80 -6.30
CA PRO A 319 7.06 2.26 -6.42
C PRO A 319 5.81 2.72 -7.19
N ILE A 320 5.31 1.94 -8.17
CA ILE A 320 4.07 2.28 -8.91
C ILE A 320 2.88 2.30 -7.95
N VAL A 321 2.70 1.23 -7.17
CA VAL A 321 1.61 1.12 -6.17
C VAL A 321 1.72 2.25 -5.15
N LYS A 322 2.94 2.52 -4.65
CA LYS A 322 3.21 3.54 -3.63
C LYS A 322 2.95 4.97 -4.10
N VAL A 323 3.10 5.25 -5.40
CA VAL A 323 2.79 6.56 -5.99
C VAL A 323 1.29 6.68 -6.23
N LEU A 324 0.70 5.74 -6.96
CA LEU A 324 -0.63 5.95 -7.52
C LEU A 324 -1.77 5.68 -6.54
N VAL A 325 -1.63 4.71 -5.63
CA VAL A 325 -2.70 4.41 -4.68
C VAL A 325 -2.97 5.58 -3.73
N PRO A 326 -1.96 6.22 -3.10
CA PRO A 326 -2.20 7.43 -2.34
C PRO A 326 -2.79 8.57 -3.17
N GLU A 327 -2.31 8.81 -4.39
CA GLU A 327 -2.81 9.91 -5.23
C GLU A 327 -4.27 9.73 -5.68
N TYR A 328 -4.70 8.51 -5.98
CA TYR A 328 -6.11 8.22 -6.26
C TYR A 328 -6.98 8.53 -5.04
N VAL A 329 -6.49 8.22 -3.83
CA VAL A 329 -7.20 8.55 -2.59
C VAL A 329 -7.13 10.04 -2.25
N GLU A 330 -6.04 10.75 -2.57
CA GLU A 330 -5.95 12.21 -2.46
C GLU A 330 -6.94 12.90 -3.42
N SER A 331 -7.10 12.35 -4.63
CA SER A 331 -8.09 12.82 -5.61
C SER A 331 -9.52 12.61 -5.10
N LEU A 332 -9.82 11.44 -4.55
CA LEU A 332 -11.07 11.14 -3.84
C LEU A 332 -11.28 12.10 -2.67
N ALA A 333 -10.25 12.36 -1.87
CA ALA A 333 -10.32 13.24 -0.72
C ALA A 333 -10.67 14.68 -1.12
N LYS A 334 -10.07 15.19 -2.21
CA LYS A 334 -10.41 16.50 -2.80
C LYS A 334 -11.88 16.58 -3.22
N ILE A 335 -12.38 15.55 -3.90
CA ILE A 335 -13.78 15.47 -4.35
C ILE A 335 -14.72 15.48 -3.14
N THR A 336 -14.49 14.59 -2.17
CA THR A 336 -15.35 14.42 -0.99
C THR A 336 -15.32 15.64 -0.07
N SER A 337 -14.19 16.34 0.03
CA SER A 337 -14.09 17.62 0.75
C SER A 337 -14.98 18.69 0.12
N SER A 338 -15.07 18.74 -1.22
CA SER A 338 -16.00 19.62 -1.93
C SER A 338 -17.46 19.27 -1.63
N VAL A 339 -17.80 17.99 -1.51
CA VAL A 339 -19.17 17.54 -1.17
C VAL A 339 -19.56 17.98 0.25
N LEU A 340 -18.62 17.92 1.21
CA LEU A 340 -18.83 18.36 2.59
C LEU A 340 -18.91 19.91 2.74
N GLY A 341 -18.33 20.65 1.79
CA GLY A 341 -18.21 22.10 1.86
C GLY A 341 -17.49 22.55 3.13
N SER A 342 -18.02 23.56 3.83
CA SER A 342 -17.38 24.09 5.05
C SER A 342 -17.26 23.06 6.18
N ARG A 343 -18.03 21.96 6.16
CA ARG A 343 -17.96 20.93 7.20
C ARG A 343 -16.64 20.17 7.15
N PHE A 344 -15.98 20.07 5.99
CA PHE A 344 -14.63 19.49 5.92
C PHE A 344 -13.62 20.32 6.74
N PHE A 345 -13.82 21.62 6.92
CA PHE A 345 -12.90 22.48 7.68
C PHE A 345 -13.18 22.49 9.19
N LEU A 346 -14.43 22.30 9.59
CA LEU A 346 -14.87 22.43 10.98
C LEU A 346 -14.75 21.11 11.75
N ARG A 347 -13.93 21.06 12.81
CA ARG A 347 -13.62 19.83 13.57
C ARG A 347 -14.85 19.10 14.15
N ASN A 348 -15.89 19.82 14.60
CA ASN A 348 -17.01 19.21 15.33
C ASN A 348 -18.36 19.39 14.63
N ALA A 349 -18.37 19.75 13.34
CA ALA A 349 -19.61 20.08 12.64
C ALA A 349 -20.33 18.86 12.05
N TYR A 350 -19.61 17.76 11.78
CA TYR A 350 -20.16 16.52 11.23
C TYR A 350 -19.23 15.33 11.55
N ALA A 351 -19.81 14.16 11.84
CA ALA A 351 -19.10 12.91 12.11
C ALA A 351 -17.92 13.04 13.09
N ASP A 352 -18.07 13.89 14.11
CA ASP A 352 -17.10 14.15 15.19
C ASP A 352 -15.66 14.44 14.74
N GLY A 353 -15.49 14.94 13.51
CA GLY A 353 -14.17 15.28 12.99
C GLY A 353 -13.39 14.13 12.36
N MET A 354 -14.03 12.96 12.17
CA MET A 354 -13.38 11.76 11.64
C MET A 354 -12.88 11.94 10.21
N PHE A 355 -13.62 12.68 9.37
CA PHE A 355 -13.16 13.02 8.02
C PHE A 355 -11.83 13.78 8.07
N GLN A 356 -11.73 14.80 8.91
CA GLN A 356 -10.53 15.64 9.05
C GLN A 356 -9.35 14.87 9.59
N LYS A 357 -9.59 13.97 10.56
CA LYS A 357 -8.57 13.07 11.06
C LYS A 357 -8.08 12.14 9.94
N ALA A 358 -8.97 11.43 9.26
CA ALA A 358 -8.61 10.54 8.16
C ALA A 358 -7.86 11.29 7.03
N PHE A 359 -8.32 12.49 6.68
CA PHE A 359 -7.68 13.36 5.69
C PHE A 359 -6.27 13.75 6.12
N ARG A 360 -6.09 14.32 7.34
CA ARG A 360 -4.77 14.73 7.86
C ARG A 360 -3.81 13.55 8.01
N ASP A 361 -4.30 12.42 8.49
CA ASP A 361 -3.49 11.22 8.72
C ASP A 361 -3.06 10.58 7.41
N HIS A 362 -3.86 10.69 6.34
CA HIS A 362 -3.55 10.13 5.03
C HIS A 362 -2.39 10.86 4.32
N LEU A 363 -2.21 12.16 4.55
CA LEU A 363 -1.21 12.99 3.86
C LEU A 363 0.23 12.48 4.00
N ILE A 364 0.56 11.74 5.07
CA ILE A 364 1.91 11.18 5.23
C ILE A 364 2.17 9.97 4.32
N VAL A 365 1.10 9.33 3.81
CA VAL A 365 1.20 8.06 3.08
C VAL A 365 1.94 8.23 1.75
N SER A 366 1.84 9.38 1.08
CA SER A 366 2.60 9.71 -0.13
C SER A 366 4.06 10.13 0.16
N VAL A 367 4.47 10.24 1.43
CA VAL A 367 5.79 10.75 1.85
C VAL A 367 6.66 9.68 2.52
N PHE A 368 6.15 8.99 3.54
CA PHE A 368 6.93 7.98 4.27
C PHE A 368 7.18 6.71 3.44
N ASP A 369 8.13 5.85 3.85
CA ASP A 369 8.58 4.67 3.11
C ASP A 369 9.02 4.97 1.65
N GLY A 370 9.43 6.22 1.39
CA GLY A 370 9.75 6.74 0.06
C GLY A 370 8.64 7.64 -0.46
N SER A 371 8.97 8.91 -0.70
CA SER A 371 8.04 9.88 -1.26
C SER A 371 7.70 9.54 -2.71
N SER A 372 6.63 10.14 -3.25
CA SER A 372 6.29 9.97 -4.67
C SER A 372 7.48 10.27 -5.60
N THR A 373 8.26 11.31 -5.30
CA THR A 373 9.47 11.64 -6.06
C THR A 373 10.55 10.55 -5.97
N VAL A 374 10.80 10.01 -4.77
CA VAL A 374 11.78 8.93 -4.58
C VAL A 374 11.33 7.65 -5.30
N CYS A 375 10.04 7.35 -5.26
CA CYS A 375 9.48 6.17 -5.93
C CYS A 375 9.56 6.32 -7.46
N LEU A 376 9.22 7.50 -8.00
CA LEU A 376 9.37 7.78 -9.43
C LEU A 376 10.82 7.73 -9.87
N ASP A 377 11.76 8.25 -9.07
CA ASP A 377 13.19 8.16 -9.36
C ASP A 377 13.66 6.70 -9.39
N SER A 378 13.29 5.92 -8.38
CA SER A 378 13.57 4.48 -8.30
C SER A 378 13.01 3.74 -9.52
N LEU A 379 11.76 4.01 -9.91
CA LEU A 379 11.12 3.42 -11.09
C LEU A 379 11.85 3.82 -12.38
N SER A 380 12.32 5.06 -12.46
CA SER A 380 12.98 5.61 -13.64
C SER A 380 14.24 4.82 -14.04
N PHE A 381 14.97 4.27 -13.05
CA PHE A 381 16.13 3.39 -13.27
C PHE A 381 15.74 1.97 -13.75
N GLN A 382 14.48 1.56 -13.58
CA GLN A 382 13.99 0.25 -14.01
C GLN A 382 13.49 0.25 -15.47
N LEU A 383 13.17 1.41 -16.03
CA LEU A 383 12.45 1.52 -17.32
C LEU A 383 13.17 0.82 -18.47
N LYS A 384 14.49 0.97 -18.58
CA LYS A 384 15.29 0.35 -19.64
C LYS A 384 15.21 -1.18 -19.58
N SER A 385 15.37 -1.75 -18.38
CA SER A 385 15.42 -3.20 -18.20
C SER A 385 14.02 -3.82 -18.27
N ALA A 386 13.00 -3.16 -17.70
CA ALA A 386 11.61 -3.58 -17.83
C ALA A 386 11.14 -3.57 -19.29
N ASN A 387 11.47 -2.53 -20.07
CA ASN A 387 11.15 -2.47 -21.49
C ASN A 387 11.85 -3.58 -22.29
N LYS A 388 13.17 -3.75 -22.13
CA LYS A 388 13.95 -4.78 -22.82
C LYS A 388 13.54 -6.21 -22.45
N GLY A 389 13.17 -6.44 -21.19
CA GLY A 389 12.73 -7.74 -20.69
C GLY A 389 11.45 -8.22 -21.40
N ARG A 390 10.48 -7.31 -21.58
CA ARG A 390 9.23 -7.60 -22.30
C ARG A 390 9.47 -8.01 -23.74
N SER A 391 10.28 -7.24 -24.49
CA SER A 391 10.58 -7.54 -25.89
C SER A 391 11.20 -8.92 -26.07
N LYS A 392 12.09 -9.33 -25.15
CA LYS A 392 12.73 -10.67 -25.21
C LYS A 392 11.79 -11.82 -24.87
N LYS A 393 10.85 -11.63 -23.94
CA LYS A 393 9.92 -12.70 -23.51
C LYS A 393 8.80 -12.94 -24.51
N ALA A 394 8.38 -11.90 -25.24
CA ALA A 394 7.46 -12.04 -26.37
C ALA A 394 7.95 -13.07 -27.40
N ASP A 395 9.26 -13.23 -27.55
CA ASP A 395 9.87 -14.16 -28.50
C ASP A 395 9.93 -15.62 -28.00
N HIS A 396 9.66 -15.90 -26.72
CA HIS A 396 10.02 -17.19 -26.08
C HIS A 396 8.95 -17.85 -25.19
N LEU A 397 7.94 -17.12 -24.69
CA LEU A 397 6.89 -17.73 -23.86
C LEU A 397 5.80 -18.38 -24.72
N ASN A 398 5.43 -19.62 -24.38
CA ASN A 398 4.22 -20.25 -24.91
C ASN A 398 2.99 -19.44 -24.44
N GLN A 399 2.10 -19.05 -25.35
CA GLN A 399 0.89 -18.27 -25.05
C GLN A 399 0.04 -18.89 -23.92
N ALA A 400 0.01 -20.23 -23.81
CA ALA A 400 -0.72 -20.91 -22.74
C ALA A 400 -0.10 -20.67 -21.35
N GLU A 401 1.24 -20.66 -21.26
CA GLU A 401 1.97 -20.42 -20.00
C GLU A 401 1.82 -18.96 -19.56
N ALA A 402 1.94 -18.01 -20.50
CA ALA A 402 1.71 -16.60 -20.22
C ALA A 402 0.29 -16.35 -19.67
N LYS A 403 -0.73 -16.93 -20.32
CA LYS A 403 -2.12 -16.83 -19.86
C LYS A 403 -2.33 -17.44 -18.48
N ALA A 404 -1.66 -18.56 -18.16
CA ALA A 404 -1.71 -19.15 -16.82
C ALA A 404 -1.14 -18.22 -15.74
N ARG A 405 -0.03 -17.54 -16.02
CA ARG A 405 0.55 -16.53 -15.11
C ARG A 405 -0.35 -15.31 -14.95
N TYR A 406 -0.99 -14.82 -16.02
CA TYR A 406 -1.97 -13.74 -15.92
C TYR A 406 -3.19 -14.14 -15.08
N ARG A 407 -3.64 -15.39 -15.17
CA ARG A 407 -4.68 -15.91 -14.27
C ARG A 407 -4.21 -15.93 -12.82
N GLN A 408 -3.01 -16.42 -12.53
CA GLN A 408 -2.45 -16.35 -11.18
C GLN A 408 -2.32 -14.91 -10.69
N LEU A 409 -2.03 -13.94 -11.56
CA LEU A 409 -1.94 -12.54 -11.17
C LEU A 409 -3.32 -11.92 -10.90
N TYR A 410 -4.29 -12.10 -11.80
CA TYR A 410 -5.54 -11.35 -11.77
C TYR A 410 -6.71 -12.12 -11.16
N ASP A 411 -6.91 -13.40 -11.48
CA ASP A 411 -8.09 -14.18 -11.12
C ASP A 411 -8.07 -14.54 -9.62
N LEU A 412 -8.97 -13.95 -8.84
CA LEU A 412 -9.04 -14.12 -7.39
C LEU A 412 -9.45 -15.52 -6.95
N GLN A 413 -9.97 -16.35 -7.86
CA GLN A 413 -10.27 -17.76 -7.58
C GLN A 413 -9.05 -18.67 -7.74
N VAL A 414 -7.98 -18.18 -8.38
CA VAL A 414 -6.74 -18.94 -8.54
C VAL A 414 -5.86 -18.73 -7.32
N GLU A 415 -5.50 -19.82 -6.66
CA GLU A 415 -4.58 -19.80 -5.53
C GLU A 415 -3.16 -19.40 -5.98
N THR A 416 -2.47 -18.67 -5.11
CA THR A 416 -1.08 -18.24 -5.29
C THR A 416 -0.15 -19.10 -4.42
N GLY A 417 1.12 -19.23 -4.84
CA GLY A 417 2.15 -19.92 -4.05
C GLY A 417 2.57 -19.13 -2.82
N ALA A 418 3.43 -19.69 -1.97
CA ALA A 418 4.01 -18.97 -0.83
C ALA A 418 4.92 -17.82 -1.30
N ILE A 419 5.06 -16.78 -0.47
CA ILE A 419 5.98 -15.65 -0.74
C ILE A 419 7.39 -16.05 -0.28
N ASP A 420 8.36 -16.07 -1.18
CA ASP A 420 9.78 -16.17 -0.81
C ASP A 420 10.46 -14.79 -0.95
N PHE A 421 10.56 -14.06 0.16
CA PHE A 421 11.19 -12.74 0.17
C PHE A 421 12.68 -12.75 -0.24
N ARG A 422 13.35 -13.91 -0.26
CA ARG A 422 14.74 -14.00 -0.71
C ARG A 422 14.89 -13.82 -2.23
N GLU A 423 13.81 -14.03 -2.99
CA GLU A 423 13.77 -13.84 -4.44
C GLU A 423 13.59 -12.36 -4.87
N LEU A 424 13.44 -11.44 -3.92
CA LEU A 424 13.41 -10.00 -4.24
C LEU A 424 14.72 -9.57 -4.91
N GLU A 425 14.60 -8.83 -6.01
CA GLU A 425 15.71 -8.19 -6.70
C GLU A 425 15.63 -6.67 -6.59
N ILE A 426 16.77 -5.97 -6.59
CA ILE A 426 16.81 -4.50 -6.62
C ILE A 426 16.71 -3.91 -8.04
N PHE A 427 16.86 -4.76 -9.07
CA PHE A 427 16.73 -4.40 -10.47
C PHE A 427 15.91 -5.45 -11.21
N ASN A 428 14.82 -5.03 -11.84
CA ASN A 428 13.96 -5.90 -12.62
C ASN A 428 14.63 -6.25 -13.95
N ARG A 429 14.92 -7.53 -14.17
CA ARG A 429 15.52 -8.05 -15.42
C ARG A 429 14.55 -8.88 -16.26
N ASP A 430 13.36 -9.13 -15.71
CA ASP A 430 12.45 -10.19 -16.14
C ASP A 430 11.20 -9.70 -16.88
N GLY A 431 11.16 -8.43 -17.28
CA GLY A 431 10.00 -7.83 -17.95
C GLY A 431 8.97 -7.29 -16.96
N ASP A 432 7.72 -7.15 -17.40
CA ASP A 432 6.64 -6.63 -16.55
C ASP A 432 5.34 -7.33 -16.91
N LEU A 433 4.89 -8.22 -16.01
CA LEU A 433 3.78 -9.13 -16.26
C LEU A 433 2.44 -8.40 -16.51
N VAL A 434 2.22 -7.24 -15.89
CA VAL A 434 1.02 -6.42 -16.13
C VAL A 434 1.07 -5.86 -17.54
N MET A 435 2.20 -5.23 -17.89
CA MET A 435 2.37 -4.62 -19.20
C MET A 435 2.34 -5.66 -20.33
N GLU A 436 2.87 -6.86 -20.11
CA GLU A 436 2.83 -8.00 -21.06
C GLU A 436 1.41 -8.54 -21.30
N SER A 437 0.51 -8.38 -20.33
CA SER A 437 -0.84 -8.97 -20.39
C SER A 437 -1.82 -8.24 -21.32
N LEU A 438 -1.51 -7.01 -21.76
CA LEU A 438 -2.46 -6.13 -22.44
C LEU A 438 -3.03 -6.73 -23.74
N GLU A 439 -2.21 -7.34 -24.58
CA GLU A 439 -2.69 -7.94 -25.83
C GLU A 439 -3.62 -9.13 -25.56
N THR A 440 -3.29 -9.98 -24.60
CA THR A 440 -4.18 -11.08 -24.16
C THR A 440 -5.49 -10.57 -23.55
N ILE A 441 -5.44 -9.45 -22.81
CA ILE A 441 -6.64 -8.80 -22.28
C ILE A 441 -7.55 -8.31 -23.42
N ILE A 442 -6.97 -7.69 -24.45
CA ILE A 442 -7.70 -7.23 -25.65
C ILE A 442 -8.31 -8.42 -26.40
N GLU A 443 -7.57 -9.51 -26.58
CA GLU A 443 -8.09 -10.75 -27.18
C GLU A 443 -9.28 -11.30 -26.37
N MET A 444 -9.18 -11.32 -25.04
CA MET A 444 -10.26 -11.76 -24.16
C MET A 444 -11.49 -10.85 -24.24
N LEU A 445 -11.33 -9.54 -24.47
CA LEU A 445 -12.45 -8.64 -24.73
C LEU A 445 -13.17 -8.93 -26.07
N ASN A 446 -12.56 -9.69 -26.99
CA ASN A 446 -13.22 -10.15 -28.20
C ASN A 446 -13.94 -11.50 -28.02
N ASP A 447 -13.73 -12.18 -26.88
CA ASP A 447 -14.44 -13.41 -26.54
C ASP A 447 -15.85 -13.09 -26.02
N SER A 448 -16.86 -13.69 -26.65
CA SER A 448 -18.27 -13.51 -26.26
C SER A 448 -18.55 -14.02 -24.85
N ASN A 449 -17.81 -15.00 -24.36
CA ASN A 449 -17.96 -15.50 -22.99
C ASN A 449 -17.56 -14.46 -21.95
N VAL A 450 -16.57 -13.61 -22.26
CA VAL A 450 -16.13 -12.53 -21.35
C VAL A 450 -17.12 -11.38 -21.37
N THR A 451 -17.67 -11.06 -22.55
CA THR A 451 -18.44 -9.84 -22.80
C THR A 451 -19.95 -10.03 -22.76
N VAL A 452 -20.43 -11.27 -22.58
CA VAL A 452 -21.87 -11.58 -22.50
C VAL A 452 -22.59 -10.70 -21.48
N GLY A 453 -23.73 -10.14 -21.88
CA GLY A 453 -24.58 -9.28 -21.05
C GLY A 453 -24.14 -7.81 -20.95
N LEU A 454 -23.05 -7.40 -21.62
CA LEU A 454 -22.72 -5.97 -21.76
C LEU A 454 -23.61 -5.31 -22.81
N SER A 455 -23.90 -4.03 -22.63
CA SER A 455 -24.52 -3.22 -23.68
C SER A 455 -23.52 -2.97 -24.81
N ALA A 456 -24.02 -2.79 -26.04
CA ALA A 456 -23.19 -2.50 -27.19
C ALA A 456 -22.33 -1.23 -26.99
N GLU A 457 -22.89 -0.21 -26.35
CA GLU A 457 -22.20 1.05 -26.02
C GLU A 457 -21.04 0.83 -25.05
N THR A 458 -21.28 0.11 -23.94
CA THR A 458 -20.25 -0.20 -22.95
C THR A 458 -19.12 -1.04 -23.56
N LEU A 459 -19.47 -2.06 -24.35
CA LEU A 459 -18.47 -2.90 -25.02
C LEU A 459 -17.62 -2.09 -26.01
N ALA A 460 -18.25 -1.22 -26.81
CA ALA A 460 -17.54 -0.35 -27.74
C ALA A 460 -16.57 0.60 -27.02
N THR A 461 -16.99 1.21 -25.91
CA THR A 461 -16.10 2.06 -25.10
C THR A 461 -14.93 1.26 -24.50
N LEU A 462 -15.17 0.04 -24.00
CA LEU A 462 -14.09 -0.81 -23.47
C LEU A 462 -13.08 -1.19 -24.56
N HIS A 463 -13.54 -1.55 -25.76
CA HIS A 463 -12.66 -1.80 -26.90
C HIS A 463 -11.87 -0.57 -27.31
N GLU A 464 -12.51 0.60 -27.38
CA GLU A 464 -11.84 1.87 -27.71
C GLU A 464 -10.71 2.15 -26.70
N ARG A 465 -11.02 2.10 -25.40
CA ARG A 465 -10.04 2.35 -24.34
C ARG A 465 -8.92 1.31 -24.31
N ALA A 466 -9.23 0.03 -24.47
CA ALA A 466 -8.20 -1.01 -24.49
C ALA A 466 -7.23 -0.86 -25.68
N ASN A 467 -7.74 -0.53 -26.87
CA ASN A 467 -6.91 -0.22 -28.03
C ASN A 467 -6.08 1.05 -27.85
N GLN A 468 -6.63 2.08 -27.20
CA GLN A 468 -5.90 3.29 -26.85
C GLN A 468 -4.72 2.98 -25.92
N LEU A 469 -4.92 2.14 -24.89
CA LEU A 469 -3.83 1.70 -24.00
C LEU A 469 -2.71 1.00 -24.78
N LEU A 470 -3.04 0.21 -25.81
CA LEU A 470 -2.05 -0.47 -26.64
C LEU A 470 -1.22 0.51 -27.47
N VAL A 471 -1.86 1.54 -28.03
CA VAL A 471 -1.17 2.63 -28.75
C VAL A 471 -0.28 3.42 -27.80
N GLU A 472 -0.78 3.76 -26.61
CA GLU A 472 -0.01 4.46 -25.57
C GLU A 472 1.20 3.64 -25.12
N GLN A 473 1.05 2.33 -24.94
CA GLN A 473 2.14 1.42 -24.59
C GLN A 473 3.23 1.43 -25.65
N ARG A 474 2.88 1.25 -26.93
CA ARG A 474 3.84 1.27 -28.04
C ARG A 474 4.54 2.62 -28.14
N SER A 475 3.82 3.73 -27.97
CA SER A 475 4.39 5.07 -27.97
C SER A 475 5.35 5.28 -26.80
N LEU A 476 4.98 4.86 -25.59
CA LEU A 476 5.83 4.96 -24.40
C LEU A 476 7.09 4.11 -24.55
N ASP A 477 6.96 2.92 -25.13
CA ASP A 477 8.06 2.01 -25.35
C ASP A 477 9.10 2.58 -26.30
N GLN A 478 8.65 3.19 -27.40
CA GLN A 478 9.54 3.92 -28.30
C GLN A 478 10.24 5.08 -27.58
N LYS A 479 9.50 5.89 -26.80
CA LYS A 479 10.09 7.02 -26.05
C LYS A 479 11.14 6.57 -25.03
N ILE A 480 10.91 5.44 -24.35
CA ILE A 480 11.89 4.84 -23.43
C ILE A 480 13.13 4.39 -24.20
N GLN A 481 12.96 3.73 -25.34
CA GLN A 481 14.08 3.28 -26.18
C GLN A 481 14.91 4.45 -26.70
N ASP A 482 14.25 5.49 -27.23
CA ASP A 482 14.90 6.70 -27.74
C ASP A 482 15.67 7.40 -26.62
N TYR A 483 15.06 7.55 -25.43
CA TYR A 483 15.71 8.12 -24.26
C TYR A 483 17.00 7.39 -23.91
N PHE A 484 16.97 6.06 -23.75
CA PHE A 484 18.16 5.29 -23.35
C PHE A 484 19.16 5.00 -24.48
N SER A 485 18.86 5.41 -25.71
CA SER A 485 19.77 5.34 -26.86
C SER A 485 20.54 6.65 -27.06
N ASN A 486 20.01 7.77 -26.58
CA ASN A 486 20.67 9.08 -26.65
C ASN A 486 21.62 9.28 -25.46
N SER A 487 22.81 9.82 -25.73
CA SER A 487 23.91 9.93 -24.76
C SER A 487 23.98 11.27 -24.02
N GLU A 488 22.99 12.15 -24.15
CA GLU A 488 23.07 13.51 -23.59
C GLU A 488 22.62 13.60 -22.13
N GLN A 489 23.52 13.99 -21.24
CA GLN A 489 23.27 14.22 -19.81
C GLN A 489 22.88 15.69 -19.54
N SER A 490 21.75 16.16 -20.08
CA SER A 490 21.23 17.51 -19.78
C SER A 490 20.18 17.49 -18.64
N LYS A 491 19.89 18.63 -18.00
CA LYS A 491 18.79 18.72 -17.00
C LYS A 491 17.39 18.45 -17.59
N GLU A 492 17.21 18.78 -18.87
CA GLU A 492 15.99 18.43 -19.61
C GLU A 492 15.84 16.91 -19.73
N PHE A 493 16.97 16.21 -19.86
CA PHE A 493 17.04 14.75 -19.89
C PHE A 493 16.67 14.11 -18.54
N GLU A 494 16.99 14.72 -17.40
CA GLU A 494 16.53 14.23 -16.09
C GLU A 494 15.02 14.41 -15.91
N THR A 495 14.48 15.58 -16.27
CA THR A 495 13.04 15.87 -16.19
C THR A 495 12.23 14.91 -17.07
N MET A 496 12.74 14.61 -18.27
CA MET A 496 12.15 13.63 -19.17
C MET A 496 12.08 12.23 -18.54
N ARG A 497 13.11 11.81 -17.78
CA ARG A 497 13.16 10.50 -17.10
C ARG A 497 12.01 10.33 -16.11
N PHE A 498 11.74 11.37 -15.30
CA PHE A 498 10.63 11.37 -14.34
C PHE A 498 9.27 11.32 -15.04
N SER A 499 9.11 12.05 -16.15
CA SER A 499 7.90 12.00 -16.96
C SER A 499 7.65 10.61 -17.55
N LEU A 500 8.69 9.93 -18.06
CA LEU A 500 8.58 8.56 -18.54
C LEU A 500 8.20 7.59 -17.42
N ALA A 501 8.79 7.71 -16.23
CA ALA A 501 8.45 6.88 -15.08
C ALA A 501 6.99 7.08 -14.66
N ARG A 502 6.51 8.34 -14.66
CA ARG A 502 5.13 8.67 -14.37
C ARG A 502 4.16 8.06 -15.38
N ASN A 503 4.41 8.25 -16.67
CA ASN A 503 3.58 7.70 -17.74
C ASN A 503 3.53 6.16 -17.68
N TYR A 504 4.67 5.53 -17.35
CA TYR A 504 4.76 4.09 -17.14
C TYR A 504 3.88 3.62 -15.99
N ALA A 505 3.95 4.29 -14.84
CA ALA A 505 3.12 3.98 -13.68
C ALA A 505 1.63 4.09 -14.02
N GLU A 506 1.20 5.17 -14.66
CA GLU A 506 -0.21 5.41 -15.01
C GLU A 506 -0.74 4.40 -16.04
N LEU A 507 0.07 4.04 -17.03
CA LEU A 507 -0.27 3.00 -17.99
C LEU A 507 -0.35 1.63 -17.32
N PHE A 508 0.62 1.28 -16.47
CA PHE A 508 0.60 0.06 -15.67
C PHE A 508 -0.70 -0.06 -14.85
N ALA A 509 -1.09 1.00 -14.14
CA ALA A 509 -2.30 0.96 -13.33
C ALA A 509 -3.57 0.76 -14.16
N ARG A 510 -3.71 1.45 -15.30
CA ARG A 510 -4.86 1.28 -16.19
C ARG A 510 -4.95 -0.12 -16.77
N ILE A 511 -3.83 -0.72 -17.16
CA ILE A 511 -3.76 -2.10 -17.63
C ILE A 511 -4.09 -3.08 -16.50
N ALA A 512 -3.54 -2.87 -15.29
CA ALA A 512 -3.82 -3.70 -14.13
C ALA A 512 -5.32 -3.72 -13.76
N VAL A 513 -5.98 -2.56 -13.78
CA VAL A 513 -7.40 -2.43 -13.45
C VAL A 513 -8.29 -3.06 -14.52
N LEU A 514 -7.95 -2.87 -15.81
CA LEU A 514 -8.63 -3.54 -16.92
C LEU A 514 -8.47 -5.07 -16.85
N GLY A 515 -7.24 -5.55 -16.66
CA GLY A 515 -6.92 -6.97 -16.53
C GLY A 515 -7.68 -7.62 -15.38
N PHE A 516 -7.61 -7.04 -14.18
CA PHE A 516 -8.38 -7.53 -13.05
C PHE A 516 -9.87 -7.67 -13.37
N TRP A 517 -10.48 -6.66 -13.99
CA TRP A 517 -11.90 -6.74 -14.36
C TRP A 517 -12.16 -7.85 -15.38
N VAL A 518 -11.37 -7.96 -16.45
CA VAL A 518 -11.54 -8.99 -17.49
C VAL A 518 -11.45 -10.41 -16.91
N PHE A 519 -10.48 -10.66 -16.02
CA PHE A 519 -10.29 -11.98 -15.42
C PHE A 519 -11.29 -12.33 -14.32
N ASN A 520 -11.93 -11.34 -13.68
CA ASN A 520 -12.84 -11.58 -12.55
C ASN A 520 -14.30 -11.22 -12.81
N ARG A 521 -14.63 -10.61 -13.97
CA ARG A 521 -15.93 -9.98 -14.25
C ARG A 521 -17.12 -10.78 -13.73
N HIS A 522 -17.18 -12.06 -14.06
CA HIS A 522 -18.30 -12.94 -13.70
C HIS A 522 -18.36 -13.34 -12.23
N GLY A 523 -17.23 -13.28 -11.52
CA GLY A 523 -17.13 -13.50 -10.08
C GLY A 523 -17.33 -12.23 -9.25
N LEU A 524 -17.31 -11.05 -9.86
CA LEU A 524 -17.63 -9.80 -9.19
C LEU A 524 -19.15 -9.70 -8.94
N ARG A 525 -19.54 -8.88 -7.98
CA ARG A 525 -20.96 -8.56 -7.76
C ARG A 525 -21.59 -7.91 -9.01
N PRO A 526 -22.91 -8.08 -9.24
CA PRO A 526 -23.60 -7.62 -10.46
C PRO A 526 -23.30 -6.17 -10.86
N ALA A 527 -23.26 -5.25 -9.90
CA ALA A 527 -23.05 -3.83 -10.17
C ALA A 527 -21.66 -3.48 -10.74
N LEU A 528 -20.65 -4.33 -10.52
CA LEU A 528 -19.30 -4.13 -11.09
C LEU A 528 -19.10 -4.86 -12.42
N GLN A 529 -19.96 -5.83 -12.74
CA GLN A 529 -19.83 -6.64 -13.97
C GLN A 529 -20.11 -5.82 -15.23
N ASN A 530 -20.82 -4.71 -15.13
CA ASN A 530 -21.11 -3.84 -16.28
C ASN A 530 -19.92 -2.96 -16.69
N GLY A 531 -18.82 -2.90 -15.92
CA GLY A 531 -17.63 -2.11 -16.26
C GLY A 531 -17.81 -0.58 -16.17
N ALA A 532 -18.92 -0.08 -15.63
CA ALA A 532 -19.19 1.35 -15.53
C ALA A 532 -18.13 2.10 -14.70
N TRP A 533 -17.79 1.57 -13.53
CA TRP A 533 -16.76 2.12 -12.65
C TRP A 533 -15.38 2.12 -13.33
N LEU A 534 -15.08 1.08 -14.11
CA LEU A 534 -13.83 0.94 -14.86
C LEU A 534 -13.73 2.02 -15.94
N ILE A 535 -14.80 2.24 -16.72
CA ILE A 535 -14.83 3.31 -17.74
C ILE A 535 -14.68 4.69 -17.09
N ILE A 536 -15.37 4.94 -15.95
CA ILE A 536 -15.24 6.20 -15.21
C ILE A 536 -13.78 6.43 -14.81
N PHE A 537 -13.11 5.40 -14.27
CA PHE A 537 -11.70 5.48 -13.89
C PHE A 537 -10.79 5.73 -15.10
N LEU A 538 -10.94 4.96 -16.18
CA LEU A 538 -10.12 5.10 -17.39
C LEU A 538 -10.25 6.51 -18.00
N ASN A 539 -11.46 7.06 -18.04
CA ASN A 539 -11.69 8.42 -18.54
C ASN A 539 -11.08 9.49 -17.61
N ALA A 540 -11.27 9.34 -16.29
CA ALA A 540 -10.78 10.31 -15.32
C ALA A 540 -9.23 10.36 -15.26
N ALA A 541 -8.58 9.20 -15.40
CA ALA A 541 -7.12 9.09 -15.42
C ALA A 541 -6.47 9.82 -16.61
N GLU A 542 -7.18 9.97 -17.73
CA GLU A 542 -6.68 10.66 -18.93
C GLU A 542 -6.88 12.18 -18.89
N GLY A 543 -7.41 12.72 -17.78
CA GLY A 543 -7.83 14.12 -17.71
C GLY A 543 -8.97 14.46 -18.68
N GLN A 544 -9.54 13.44 -19.36
CA GLN A 544 -10.67 13.61 -20.24
C GLN A 544 -11.92 13.81 -19.40
N THR A 545 -12.44 15.04 -19.42
CA THR A 545 -13.84 15.31 -19.12
C THR A 545 -14.69 14.80 -20.30
N ALA A 546 -14.69 13.48 -20.55
CA ALA A 546 -15.60 12.91 -21.54
C ALA A 546 -17.03 13.30 -21.14
N PRO A 547 -17.90 13.69 -22.09
CA PRO A 547 -19.27 14.07 -21.77
C PRO A 547 -19.95 12.90 -21.05
N PRO A 548 -20.81 13.17 -20.05
CA PRO A 548 -21.29 12.14 -19.15
C PRO A 548 -22.13 11.14 -19.94
N MET A 549 -21.66 9.90 -20.06
CA MET A 549 -22.58 8.77 -20.04
C MET A 549 -23.23 8.76 -18.66
N THR A 550 -24.31 9.54 -18.54
CA THR A 550 -25.07 9.72 -17.30
C THR A 550 -25.47 8.36 -16.71
N SER A 551 -25.83 7.39 -17.55
CA SER A 551 -26.19 6.02 -17.15
C SER A 551 -25.08 5.27 -16.39
N LEU A 552 -23.82 5.35 -16.82
CA LEU A 552 -22.70 4.68 -16.16
C LEU A 552 -22.45 5.24 -14.75
N ARG A 553 -22.46 6.57 -14.63
CA ARG A 553 -22.30 7.26 -13.34
C ARG A 553 -23.44 6.93 -12.39
N GLU A 554 -24.67 6.87 -12.89
CA GLU A 554 -25.83 6.48 -12.09
C GLU A 554 -25.73 5.03 -11.60
N SER A 555 -25.27 4.08 -12.43
CA SER A 555 -25.08 2.69 -11.99
C SER A 555 -23.99 2.53 -10.92
N THR A 556 -22.88 3.26 -11.06
CA THR A 556 -21.76 3.24 -10.10
C THR A 556 -22.16 3.90 -8.78
N LEU A 557 -22.92 5.00 -8.85
CA LEU A 557 -23.47 5.65 -7.67
C LEU A 557 -24.51 4.78 -6.97
N ALA A 558 -25.36 4.07 -7.72
CA ALA A 558 -26.34 3.16 -7.14
C ALA A 558 -25.65 2.06 -6.32
N ASP A 559 -24.54 1.49 -6.81
CA ASP A 559 -23.73 0.55 -6.03
C ASP A 559 -23.16 1.20 -4.76
N LEU A 560 -22.58 2.40 -4.85
CA LEU A 560 -22.08 3.11 -3.66
C LEU A 560 -23.17 3.28 -2.58
N LEU A 561 -24.36 3.73 -2.98
CA LEU A 561 -25.49 3.93 -2.07
C LEU A 561 -25.99 2.60 -1.48
N ASP A 562 -26.05 1.55 -2.29
CA ASP A 562 -26.40 0.20 -1.84
C ASP A 562 -25.41 -0.28 -0.76
N ARG A 563 -24.10 -0.17 -1.01
CA ARG A 563 -23.04 -0.57 -0.07
C ARG A 563 -23.13 0.18 1.27
N ILE A 564 -23.46 1.47 1.24
CA ILE A 564 -23.67 2.24 2.46
C ILE A 564 -24.92 1.76 3.20
N SER A 565 -26.04 1.61 2.50
CA SER A 565 -27.31 1.21 3.11
C SER A 565 -27.30 -0.21 3.69
N THR A 566 -26.56 -1.12 3.07
CA THR A 566 -26.40 -2.52 3.50
C THR A 566 -25.20 -2.73 4.42
N ASN A 567 -24.50 -1.66 4.81
CA ASN A 567 -23.35 -1.68 5.72
C ASN A 567 -22.20 -2.61 5.23
N HIS A 568 -21.81 -2.45 3.98
CA HIS A 568 -20.66 -3.12 3.37
C HIS A 568 -19.47 -2.17 3.20
N MET A 569 -18.26 -2.73 3.16
CA MET A 569 -17.06 -2.01 2.77
C MET A 569 -17.19 -1.54 1.32
N LEU A 570 -16.65 -0.36 1.02
CA LEU A 570 -16.61 0.20 -0.33
C LEU A 570 -15.49 -0.47 -1.12
N SER A 571 -15.71 -1.73 -1.51
CA SER A 571 -14.67 -2.62 -2.04
C SER A 571 -15.09 -3.33 -3.32
N VAL A 572 -14.16 -3.85 -4.13
CA VAL A 572 -14.48 -4.81 -5.22
C VAL A 572 -14.84 -6.19 -4.69
N ILE A 573 -14.44 -6.51 -3.46
CA ILE A 573 -14.80 -7.72 -2.73
C ILE A 573 -16.08 -7.47 -1.94
N ASP A 574 -17.00 -8.44 -1.96
CA ASP A 574 -18.19 -8.39 -1.14
C ASP A 574 -17.82 -8.64 0.32
N PHE A 575 -17.85 -7.57 1.14
CA PHE A 575 -17.29 -7.57 2.48
C PHE A 575 -18.23 -6.83 3.44
N ALA A 576 -18.98 -7.61 4.24
CA ALA A 576 -19.90 -7.07 5.24
C ALA A 576 -19.13 -6.45 6.42
N LEU A 577 -19.53 -5.24 6.83
CA LEU A 577 -18.99 -4.59 8.02
C LEU A 577 -19.68 -5.11 9.29
N ALA A 578 -19.08 -4.84 10.44
CA ALA A 578 -19.71 -5.15 11.72
C ALA A 578 -21.07 -4.41 11.83
N PRO A 579 -22.15 -5.08 12.30
CA PRO A 579 -23.42 -4.43 12.58
C PRO A 579 -23.25 -3.21 13.47
N ARG A 580 -24.13 -2.20 13.32
CA ARG A 580 -23.98 -0.92 14.03
C ARG A 580 -24.01 -1.05 15.57
N ASP A 581 -24.65 -2.08 16.08
CA ASP A 581 -24.76 -2.43 17.50
C ASP A 581 -23.72 -3.47 17.97
N ALA A 582 -22.88 -3.98 17.06
CA ALA A 582 -21.89 -5.00 17.38
C ALA A 582 -20.83 -4.48 18.37
N LYS A 583 -20.56 -5.28 19.39
CA LYS A 583 -19.52 -5.03 20.39
C LYS A 583 -18.22 -5.73 20.03
N PRO A 584 -17.05 -5.19 20.44
CA PRO A 584 -15.79 -5.88 20.23
C PRO A 584 -15.77 -7.20 21.00
N VAL A 585 -15.24 -8.25 20.38
CA VAL A 585 -15.17 -9.60 20.96
C VAL A 585 -13.74 -10.09 20.95
N LYS A 586 -13.18 -10.38 22.13
CA LYS A 586 -11.82 -10.92 22.28
C LYS A 586 -11.79 -12.41 21.91
N LYS A 587 -11.81 -12.70 20.60
CA LYS A 587 -11.67 -14.04 20.01
C LYS A 587 -10.52 -14.02 19.01
N GLU A 588 -9.78 -15.12 18.91
CA GLU A 588 -8.71 -15.25 17.92
C GLU A 588 -9.27 -15.05 16.50
N ILE A 589 -8.51 -14.36 15.66
CA ILE A 589 -8.77 -14.27 14.22
C ILE A 589 -8.53 -15.68 13.68
N THR A 590 -9.57 -16.34 13.20
CA THR A 590 -9.48 -17.61 12.47
C THR A 590 -10.10 -17.38 11.09
N PRO A 591 -9.52 -17.94 10.02
CA PRO A 591 -10.18 -17.97 8.71
C PRO A 591 -11.59 -18.56 8.77
#